data_AF-A0A976JHF8-F1
#
_entry.id   AF-A0A976JHF8-F1
#
_cell.length_a   1.000
_cell.length_b   1.000
_cell.length_c   1.000
_cell.angle_alpha   90.00
_cell.angle_beta   90.00
_cell.angle_gamma   90.00
#
_symmetry.space_group_name_H-M   'P 1'
#
loop_
_entity.id
_entity.type
_entity.pdbx_description
1 polymer ?
#
loop_
_entity_poly.entity_id
_entity_poly.type
_entity_poly.pdbx_seq_one_letter_code
_entity_poly.pdbx_strand_id
1 'polypeptide(L)'
;MKKQLSPYSGFTIKWATLEWEKQQAYALRRMVFCKEQALFEESDLDHVDHFSHLIVALGSYGGWHEEVVGTVRIHETKPGSWAGSRLAVSEPYRCQSLLGPALIKLAVSSAHGLGCRSFFAQVQVQNQRLFERMHWAKIGDIFLRGKEHVTMQANLAHYPPNFLPERGVVVRSRPQRRLDHLRTPLLSMPVSTVQQVA
;
A
#
# COMPACT_ATOMS: atom_id res chain seq x y z
N MET A 1 -13.81 -18.89 -2.38
CA MET A 1 -13.78 -17.43 -2.66
C MET A 1 -12.93 -17.19 -3.91
N LYS A 2 -13.49 -16.60 -4.97
CA LYS A 2 -12.74 -16.27 -6.18
C LYS A 2 -11.73 -15.17 -5.84
N LYS A 3 -10.43 -15.39 -6.05
CA LYS A 3 -9.43 -14.31 -5.98
C LYS A 3 -9.77 -13.32 -7.10
N GLN A 4 -10.33 -12.18 -6.74
CA GLN A 4 -10.59 -11.10 -7.68
C GLN A 4 -9.24 -10.57 -8.15
N LEU A 5 -8.97 -10.69 -9.45
CA LEU A 5 -7.77 -10.16 -10.06
C LEU A 5 -7.79 -8.64 -9.92
N SER A 6 -6.66 -8.06 -9.53
CA SER A 6 -6.52 -6.60 -9.57
C SER A 6 -6.67 -6.13 -11.03
N PRO A 7 -7.56 -5.18 -11.32
CA PRO A 7 -7.72 -4.66 -12.68
C PRO A 7 -6.53 -3.78 -13.11
N TYR A 8 -5.63 -3.45 -12.19
CA TYR A 8 -4.56 -2.49 -12.40
C TYR A 8 -3.23 -3.14 -12.79
N SER A 9 -2.63 -2.63 -13.87
CA SER A 9 -1.32 -3.04 -14.36
C SER A 9 -0.16 -2.43 -13.54
N GLY A 10 -0.44 -1.37 -12.80
CA GLY A 10 0.51 -0.72 -11.90
C GLY A 10 -0.18 0.16 -10.87
N PHE A 11 0.62 0.57 -9.89
CA PHE A 11 0.21 1.43 -8.79
C PHE A 11 1.15 2.63 -8.69
N THR A 12 0.60 3.81 -8.44
CA THR A 12 1.40 5.03 -8.22
C THR A 12 1.36 5.38 -6.75
N ILE A 13 2.52 5.42 -6.11
CA ILE A 13 2.65 5.77 -4.69
C ILE A 13 3.13 7.21 -4.60
N LYS A 14 2.33 8.11 -4.02
CA LYS A 14 2.68 9.54 -3.89
C LYS A 14 2.04 10.19 -2.68
N TRP A 15 2.45 11.41 -2.34
CA TRP A 15 1.63 12.26 -1.49
C TRP A 15 0.28 12.57 -2.14
N ALA A 16 -0.78 12.58 -1.35
CA ALA A 16 -2.12 12.97 -1.79
C ALA A 16 -2.12 14.48 -2.08
N THR A 17 -2.35 14.84 -3.33
CA THR A 17 -2.37 16.23 -3.82
C THR A 17 -3.77 16.67 -4.20
N LEU A 18 -4.64 15.72 -4.57
CA LEU A 18 -6.01 16.01 -5.01
C LEU A 18 -7.01 15.65 -3.91
N GLU A 19 -8.13 16.39 -3.83
CA GLU A 19 -9.10 16.15 -2.75
C GLU A 19 -9.77 14.78 -2.83
N TRP A 20 -10.02 14.25 -4.04
CA TRP A 20 -10.57 12.92 -4.17
C TRP A 20 -9.63 11.84 -3.61
N GLU A 21 -8.31 12.04 -3.71
CA GLU A 21 -7.30 11.11 -3.16
C GLU A 21 -7.38 11.11 -1.63
N LYS A 22 -7.50 12.31 -1.02
CA LYS A 22 -7.64 12.45 0.43
C LYS A 22 -8.95 11.85 0.93
N GLN A 23 -10.06 12.17 0.27
CA GLN A 23 -11.38 11.64 0.61
C GLN A 23 -11.42 10.11 0.56
N GLN A 24 -10.91 9.50 -0.52
CA GLN A 24 -10.85 8.04 -0.62
C GLN A 24 -9.88 7.42 0.39
N ALA A 25 -8.75 8.07 0.69
CA ALA A 25 -7.83 7.60 1.72
C ALA A 25 -8.46 7.60 3.12
N TYR A 26 -9.24 8.63 3.49
CA TYR A 26 -10.01 8.64 4.73
C TYR A 26 -11.10 7.58 4.75
N ALA A 27 -11.82 7.39 3.64
CA ALA A 27 -12.80 6.32 3.50
C ALA A 27 -12.15 4.94 3.69
N LEU A 28 -10.99 4.70 3.09
CA LEU A 28 -10.22 3.46 3.22
C LEU A 28 -9.78 3.24 4.67
N ARG A 29 -9.28 4.26 5.35
CA ARG A 29 -8.91 4.19 6.78
C ARG A 29 -10.11 3.81 7.64
N ARG A 30 -11.28 4.44 7.43
CA ARG A 30 -12.51 4.11 8.14
C ARG A 30 -12.94 2.65 7.92
N MET A 31 -12.86 2.16 6.68
CA MET A 31 -13.19 0.78 6.36
C MET A 31 -12.24 -0.21 7.07
N VAL A 32 -10.93 0.03 7.02
CA VAL A 32 -9.95 -0.88 7.62
C VAL A 32 -9.94 -0.79 9.14
N PHE A 33 -9.87 0.41 9.71
CA PHE A 33 -9.67 0.56 11.16
C PHE A 33 -10.96 0.51 11.97
N CYS A 34 -12.08 1.03 11.45
CA CYS A 34 -13.36 0.98 12.15
C CYS A 34 -14.13 -0.29 11.81
N LYS A 35 -14.36 -0.56 10.52
CA LYS A 35 -15.25 -1.66 10.11
C LYS A 35 -14.59 -3.03 10.21
N GLU A 36 -13.38 -3.18 9.70
CA GLU A 36 -12.71 -4.49 9.67
C GLU A 36 -12.00 -4.81 10.98
N GLN A 37 -11.18 -3.89 11.50
CA GLN A 37 -10.34 -4.16 12.67
C GLN A 37 -10.99 -3.81 14.01
N ALA A 38 -12.13 -3.11 14.00
CA ALA A 38 -12.85 -2.62 15.17
C ALA A 38 -11.96 -1.91 16.21
N LEU A 39 -10.97 -1.13 15.73
CA LEU A 39 -10.06 -0.34 16.58
C LEU A 39 -10.64 1.02 16.98
N PHE A 40 -11.66 1.46 16.25
CA PHE A 40 -12.37 2.72 16.43
C PHE A 40 -13.85 2.44 16.16
N GLU A 41 -14.74 3.16 16.84
CA GLU A 41 -16.18 2.97 16.69
C GLU A 41 -16.67 3.53 15.34
N GLU A 42 -16.60 4.86 15.19
CA GLU A 42 -17.19 5.53 14.02
C GLU A 42 -16.15 6.14 13.07
N SER A 43 -15.05 6.67 13.61
CA SER A 43 -14.00 7.39 12.87
C SER A 43 -12.61 7.19 13.50
N ASP A 44 -11.60 7.04 12.65
CA ASP A 44 -10.18 6.99 13.08
C ASP A 44 -9.47 8.35 12.99
N LEU A 45 -10.19 9.39 12.55
CA LEU A 45 -9.66 10.75 12.43
C LEU A 45 -9.31 11.34 13.79
N ASP A 46 -8.22 12.10 13.84
CA ASP A 46 -7.75 12.81 15.03
C ASP A 46 -7.20 14.20 14.67
N HIS A 47 -6.78 14.98 15.67
CA HIS A 47 -6.24 16.32 15.46
C HIS A 47 -5.00 16.36 14.57
N VAL A 48 -4.22 15.26 14.50
CA VAL A 48 -2.99 15.16 13.69
C VAL A 48 -3.30 15.21 12.20
N ASP A 49 -4.49 14.79 11.78
CA ASP A 49 -4.90 14.81 10.38
C ASP A 49 -4.83 16.22 9.76
N HIS A 50 -4.95 17.29 10.57
CA HIS A 50 -4.91 18.69 10.11
C HIS A 50 -3.53 19.16 9.64
N PHE A 51 -2.45 18.58 10.15
CA PHE A 51 -1.08 18.99 9.86
C PHE A 51 -0.19 17.83 9.38
N SER A 52 -0.80 16.69 9.09
CA SER A 52 -0.11 15.51 8.58
C SER A 52 0.02 15.52 7.06
N HIS A 53 0.97 14.75 6.54
CA HIS A 53 1.05 14.42 5.12
C HIS A 53 0.46 13.03 4.88
N LEU A 54 -0.53 12.98 3.99
CA LEU A 54 -1.17 11.76 3.57
C LEU A 54 -0.50 11.22 2.31
N ILE A 55 -0.20 9.93 2.31
CA ILE A 55 0.44 9.22 1.21
C ILE A 55 -0.55 8.17 0.73
N VAL A 56 -0.69 8.05 -0.59
CA VAL A 56 -1.66 7.17 -1.24
C VAL A 56 -0.98 6.24 -2.23
N ALA A 57 -1.54 5.04 -2.35
CA ALA A 57 -1.28 4.10 -3.42
C ALA A 57 -2.48 4.12 -4.37
N LEU A 58 -2.25 4.57 -5.61
CA LEU A 58 -3.29 4.76 -6.62
C LEU A 58 -3.27 3.60 -7.62
N GLY A 59 -4.36 2.86 -7.71
CA GLY A 59 -4.63 1.94 -8.80
C GLY A 59 -4.73 2.70 -10.11
N SER A 60 -3.97 2.29 -11.13
CA SER A 60 -3.94 2.97 -12.41
C SER A 60 -4.35 2.06 -13.57
N TYR A 61 -5.27 2.54 -14.41
CA TYR A 61 -5.71 1.88 -15.65
C TYR A 61 -5.36 2.76 -16.85
N GLY A 62 -4.58 2.23 -17.78
CA GLY A 62 -4.16 2.99 -18.97
C GLY A 62 -3.40 4.31 -18.66
N GLY A 63 -2.75 4.40 -17.49
CA GLY A 63 -2.06 5.61 -17.03
C GLY A 63 -2.91 6.58 -16.20
N TRP A 64 -4.23 6.34 -16.09
CA TRP A 64 -5.15 7.16 -15.30
C TRP A 64 -5.34 6.60 -13.90
N HIS A 65 -5.31 7.45 -12.89
CA HIS A 65 -5.58 7.07 -11.50
C HIS A 65 -7.09 6.98 -11.27
N GLU A 66 -7.55 5.86 -10.73
CA GLU A 66 -8.98 5.61 -10.50
C GLU A 66 -9.35 5.45 -9.03
N GLU A 67 -8.53 4.71 -8.28
CA GLU A 67 -8.86 4.28 -6.92
C GLU A 67 -7.64 4.41 -5.99
N VAL A 68 -7.87 4.89 -4.76
CA VAL A 68 -6.92 4.75 -3.66
C VAL A 68 -7.04 3.35 -3.07
N VAL A 69 -6.03 2.52 -3.33
CA VAL A 69 -5.99 1.12 -2.86
C VAL A 69 -5.18 0.94 -1.58
N GLY A 70 -4.47 1.98 -1.15
CA GLY A 70 -3.66 1.98 0.05
C GLY A 70 -3.30 3.39 0.51
N THR A 71 -3.04 3.57 1.80
CA THR A 71 -2.66 4.85 2.36
C THR A 71 -1.80 4.71 3.62
N VAL A 72 -1.00 5.73 3.90
CA VAL A 72 -0.29 5.92 5.17
C VAL A 72 -0.19 7.41 5.47
N ARG A 73 -0.14 7.77 6.75
CA ARG A 73 -0.01 9.15 7.22
C ARG A 73 1.34 9.33 7.91
N ILE A 74 2.04 10.43 7.62
CA ILE A 74 3.23 10.86 8.35
C ILE A 74 3.03 12.24 8.96
N HIS A 75 3.66 12.51 10.08
CA HIS A 75 3.69 13.83 10.72
C HIS A 75 4.94 13.99 11.57
N GLU A 76 5.34 15.24 11.78
CA GLU A 76 6.37 15.59 12.75
C GLU A 76 5.76 15.63 14.17
N THR A 77 6.36 14.89 15.09
CA THR A 77 5.93 14.81 16.50
C THR A 77 6.63 15.85 17.36
N LYS A 78 7.88 16.16 17.01
CA LYS A 78 8.72 17.24 17.54
C LYS A 78 9.81 17.51 16.50
N PRO A 79 10.47 18.68 16.50
CA PRO A 79 11.47 19.02 15.49
C PRO A 79 12.50 17.91 15.23
N GLY A 80 12.57 17.42 14.00
CA GLY A 80 13.43 16.34 13.55
C GLY A 80 12.96 14.91 13.90
N SER A 81 11.82 14.73 14.57
CA SER A 81 11.28 13.43 14.97
C SER A 81 9.92 13.19 14.35
N TRP A 82 9.84 12.18 13.49
CA TRP A 82 8.68 11.91 12.67
C TRP A 82 8.03 10.58 13.03
N ALA A 83 6.74 10.45 12.77
CA ALA A 83 6.00 9.22 12.99
C ALA A 83 5.13 8.86 11.79
N GLY A 84 5.18 7.58 11.40
CA GLY A 84 4.26 6.94 10.48
C GLY A 84 3.09 6.30 11.21
N SER A 85 1.88 6.47 10.69
CA SER A 85 0.65 5.96 11.30
C SER A 85 -0.42 5.66 10.24
N ARG A 86 -1.48 4.95 10.64
CA ARG A 86 -2.67 4.69 9.80
C ARG A 86 -2.36 4.01 8.46
N LEU A 87 -1.37 3.11 8.44
CA LEU A 87 -1.07 2.29 7.26
C LEU A 87 -2.23 1.33 6.98
N ALA A 88 -2.91 1.51 5.86
CA ALA A 88 -4.04 0.70 5.43
C ALA A 88 -3.89 0.30 3.95
N VAL A 89 -4.21 -0.94 3.63
CA VAL A 89 -4.30 -1.44 2.24
C VAL A 89 -5.64 -2.16 2.10
N SER A 90 -6.37 -1.82 1.05
CA SER A 90 -7.67 -2.42 0.73
C SER A 90 -7.53 -3.93 0.53
N GLU A 91 -8.46 -4.71 1.08
CA GLU A 91 -8.39 -6.17 1.16
C GLU A 91 -8.05 -6.85 -0.19
N PRO A 92 -8.68 -6.50 -1.33
CA PRO A 92 -8.38 -7.14 -2.62
C PRO A 92 -6.91 -6.97 -3.06
N TYR A 93 -6.27 -5.90 -2.59
CA TYR A 93 -4.93 -5.51 -2.98
C TYR A 93 -3.86 -5.95 -1.97
N ARG A 94 -4.22 -6.54 -0.83
CA ARG A 94 -3.23 -7.10 0.12
C ARG A 94 -2.41 -8.25 -0.46
N CYS A 95 -2.95 -8.93 -1.49
CA CYS A 95 -2.19 -9.92 -2.25
C CYS A 95 -1.02 -9.30 -3.06
N GLN A 96 -1.06 -7.99 -3.31
CA GLN A 96 0.04 -7.22 -3.89
C GLN A 96 1.03 -6.84 -2.79
N SER A 97 1.88 -7.81 -2.44
CA SER A 97 2.86 -7.70 -1.34
C SER A 97 3.79 -6.48 -1.37
N LEU A 98 3.86 -5.74 -2.48
CA LEU A 98 4.71 -4.56 -2.65
C LEU A 98 4.06 -3.25 -2.19
N LEU A 99 2.73 -3.17 -2.04
CA LEU A 99 2.04 -1.92 -1.72
C LEU A 99 2.40 -1.38 -0.34
N GLY A 100 2.31 -2.22 0.70
CA GLY A 100 2.70 -1.85 2.06
C GLY A 100 4.16 -1.38 2.14
N PRO A 101 5.14 -2.17 1.66
CA PRO A 101 6.53 -1.74 1.59
C PRO A 101 6.76 -0.45 0.82
N ALA A 102 6.07 -0.24 -0.30
CA ALA A 102 6.25 0.97 -1.10
C ALA A 102 5.71 2.23 -0.39
N LEU A 103 4.56 2.11 0.29
CA LEU A 103 4.01 3.17 1.15
C LEU A 103 4.98 3.50 2.30
N ILE A 104 5.49 2.49 3.02
CA ILE A 104 6.45 2.68 4.11
C ILE A 104 7.73 3.33 3.59
N LYS A 105 8.26 2.87 2.46
CA LYS A 105 9.48 3.43 1.86
C LYS A 105 9.30 4.92 1.53
N LEU A 106 8.20 5.28 0.86
CA LEU A 106 7.93 6.69 0.53
C LEU A 106 7.70 7.52 1.80
N ALA A 107 7.03 6.98 2.81
CA ALA A 107 6.83 7.64 4.10
C ALA A 107 8.15 8.02 4.78
N VAL A 108 9.07 7.08 4.92
CA VAL A 108 10.37 7.35 5.57
C VAL A 108 11.23 8.27 4.70
N SER A 109 11.33 8.00 3.39
CA SER A 109 12.13 8.82 2.48
C SER A 109 11.64 10.27 2.38
N SER A 110 10.32 10.50 2.39
CA SER A 110 9.77 11.87 2.35
C SER A 110 10.05 12.62 3.65
N ALA A 111 9.83 12.01 4.81
CA ALA A 111 10.23 12.61 6.08
C ALA A 111 11.74 12.89 6.15
N HIS A 112 12.58 12.00 5.62
CA HIS A 112 14.03 12.22 5.54
C HIS A 112 14.36 13.43 4.66
N GLY A 113 13.66 13.61 3.53
CA GLY A 113 13.76 14.82 2.70
C GLY A 113 13.35 16.11 3.42
N LEU A 114 12.50 16.01 4.44
CA LEU A 114 12.04 17.14 5.27
C LEU A 114 12.92 17.38 6.51
N GLY A 115 14.08 16.72 6.63
CA GLY A 115 15.01 16.91 7.74
C GLY A 115 14.77 16.01 8.96
N CYS A 116 14.02 14.91 8.78
CA CYS A 116 13.87 13.88 9.82
C CYS A 116 15.22 13.29 10.25
N ARG A 117 15.41 13.19 11.57
CA ARG A 117 16.55 12.56 12.25
C ARG A 117 16.18 11.24 12.92
N SER A 118 14.90 11.04 13.22
CA SER A 118 14.38 9.80 13.79
C SER A 118 12.95 9.57 13.34
N PHE A 119 12.66 8.39 12.79
CA PHE A 119 11.34 8.04 12.29
C PHE A 119 10.79 6.81 13.03
N PHE A 120 9.60 6.95 13.61
CA PHE A 120 8.97 5.94 14.45
C PHE A 120 7.64 5.43 13.89
N ALA A 121 7.21 4.26 14.35
CA ALA A 121 5.88 3.74 14.12
C ALA A 121 5.43 2.83 15.27
N GLN A 122 4.13 2.84 15.55
CA GLN A 122 3.46 1.84 16.38
C GLN A 122 2.87 0.78 15.46
N VAL A 123 3.40 -0.42 15.52
CA VAL A 123 3.13 -1.50 14.56
C VAL A 123 2.45 -2.64 15.29
N GLN A 124 1.34 -3.16 14.75
CA GLN A 124 0.72 -4.38 15.29
C GLN A 124 1.70 -5.55 15.22
N VAL A 125 1.76 -6.39 16.25
CA VAL A 125 2.73 -7.51 16.36
C VAL A 125 2.78 -8.37 15.09
N GLN A 126 1.62 -8.63 14.47
CA GLN A 126 1.53 -9.38 13.20
C GLN A 126 2.36 -8.82 12.04
N ASN A 127 2.61 -7.51 12.03
CA ASN A 127 3.36 -6.81 10.98
C ASN A 127 4.83 -6.60 11.35
N GLN A 128 5.27 -6.96 12.55
CA GLN A 128 6.65 -6.72 13.02
C GLN A 128 7.70 -7.27 12.04
N ARG A 129 7.55 -8.53 11.59
CA ARG A 129 8.48 -9.17 10.64
C ARG A 129 8.58 -8.46 9.29
N LEU A 130 7.53 -7.76 8.85
CA LEU A 130 7.60 -6.94 7.65
C LEU A 130 8.53 -5.75 7.88
N PHE A 131 8.34 -5.04 9.00
CA PHE A 131 9.14 -3.87 9.34
C PHE A 131 10.62 -4.23 9.60
N GLU A 132 10.89 -5.34 10.28
CA GLU A 132 12.26 -5.84 10.48
C GLU A 132 12.99 -6.08 9.14
N ARG A 133 12.33 -6.73 8.18
CA ARG A 133 12.87 -6.91 6.82
C ARG A 133 13.11 -5.61 6.06
N MET A 134 12.44 -4.54 6.48
CA MET A 134 12.61 -3.20 5.93
C MET A 134 13.65 -2.37 6.71
N HIS A 135 14.51 -3.00 7.51
CA HIS A 135 15.53 -2.30 8.32
C HIS A 135 14.95 -1.39 9.40
N TRP A 136 13.89 -1.85 10.06
CA TRP A 136 13.39 -1.25 11.29
C TRP A 136 13.82 -2.07 12.50
N ALA A 137 14.14 -1.37 13.60
CA ALA A 137 14.45 -1.98 14.87
C ALA A 137 13.26 -1.85 15.83
N LYS A 138 12.92 -2.93 16.54
CA LYS A 138 11.99 -2.89 17.67
C LYS A 138 12.66 -2.18 18.85
N ILE A 139 11.93 -1.27 19.50
CA ILE A 139 12.38 -0.49 20.66
C ILE A 139 11.63 -0.89 21.92
N GLY A 140 10.36 -1.30 21.79
CA GLY A 140 9.57 -1.71 22.94
C GLY A 140 8.22 -2.29 22.55
N ASP A 141 7.56 -2.87 23.54
CA ASP A 141 6.19 -3.37 23.45
C ASP A 141 5.21 -2.31 23.99
N ILE A 142 4.02 -2.25 23.40
CA ILE A 142 2.97 -1.31 23.82
C ILE A 142 1.59 -1.92 23.58
N PHE A 143 0.67 -1.74 24.52
CA PHE A 143 -0.72 -2.16 24.37
C PHE A 143 -1.58 -0.98 23.97
N LEU A 144 -2.25 -1.05 22.82
CA LEU A 144 -3.05 0.04 22.27
C LEU A 144 -4.38 -0.51 21.77
N ARG A 145 -5.49 0.11 22.20
CA ARG A 145 -6.84 -0.16 21.68
C ARG A 145 -7.20 -1.66 21.70
N GLY A 146 -6.86 -2.33 22.80
CA GLY A 146 -7.13 -3.76 22.98
C GLY A 146 -6.24 -4.71 22.18
N LYS A 147 -5.19 -4.21 21.51
CA LYS A 147 -4.24 -5.04 20.75
C LYS A 147 -2.79 -4.76 21.12
N GLU A 148 -1.99 -5.81 21.11
CA GLU A 148 -0.55 -5.72 21.24
C GLU A 148 0.08 -5.07 20.01
N HIS A 149 0.96 -4.12 20.27
CA HIS A 149 1.76 -3.42 19.29
C HIS A 149 3.21 -3.39 19.76
N VAL A 150 4.09 -3.07 18.83
CA VAL A 150 5.49 -2.78 19.08
C VAL A 150 5.82 -1.39 18.59
N THR A 151 6.62 -0.66 19.36
CA THR A 151 7.23 0.59 18.92
C THR A 151 8.48 0.24 18.14
N MET A 152 8.58 0.74 16.91
CA MET A 152 9.72 0.49 16.02
C MET A 152 10.29 1.80 15.48
N GLN A 153 11.59 1.80 15.17
CA GLN A 153 12.30 2.92 14.53
C GLN A 153 12.94 2.47 13.22
N ALA A 154 12.82 3.31 12.20
CA ALA A 154 13.44 3.09 10.91
C ALA A 154 14.94 3.43 10.94
N ASN A 155 15.76 2.61 10.29
CA ASN A 155 17.14 2.98 9.98
C ASN A 155 17.16 3.97 8.79
N LEU A 156 17.26 5.27 9.06
CA LEU A 156 17.25 6.31 8.03
C LEU A 156 18.34 6.16 6.97
N ALA A 157 19.49 5.54 7.28
CA ALA A 157 20.55 5.31 6.30
C ALA A 157 20.11 4.38 5.16
N HIS A 158 19.11 3.51 5.39
CA HIS A 158 18.54 2.65 4.36
C HIS A 158 17.56 3.38 3.43
N TYR A 159 17.05 4.54 3.84
CA TYR A 159 16.00 5.27 3.14
C TYR A 159 16.55 6.59 2.61
N PRO A 160 17.02 6.68 1.36
CA PRO A 160 17.51 7.94 0.81
C PRO A 160 16.41 9.01 0.86
N PRO A 161 16.77 10.29 1.08
CA PRO A 161 15.79 11.37 1.14
C PRO A 161 15.07 11.54 -0.21
N ASN A 162 13.76 11.75 -0.14
CA ASN A 162 12.94 12.11 -1.30
C ASN A 162 12.38 13.53 -1.09
N PHE A 163 12.81 14.45 -1.94
CA PHE A 163 12.42 15.87 -1.88
C PHE A 163 11.19 16.22 -2.73
N LEU A 164 10.69 15.27 -3.53
CA LEU A 164 9.55 15.48 -4.44
C LEU A 164 8.51 14.34 -4.30
N PRO A 165 8.01 14.09 -3.08
CA PRO A 165 7.14 12.95 -2.82
C PRO A 165 5.75 13.04 -3.49
N GLU A 166 5.34 14.23 -3.94
CA GLU A 166 4.13 14.48 -4.71
C GLU A 166 4.19 13.93 -6.15
N ARG A 167 5.39 13.77 -6.73
CA ARG A 167 5.57 13.19 -8.08
C ARG A 167 5.32 11.69 -8.11
N GLY A 168 5.57 11.04 -6.98
CA GLY A 168 5.34 9.62 -6.78
C GLY A 168 6.33 8.68 -7.45
N VAL A 169 6.13 7.39 -7.17
CA VAL A 169 6.89 6.27 -7.74
C VAL A 169 5.90 5.22 -8.23
N VAL A 170 6.15 4.67 -9.41
CA VAL A 170 5.33 3.59 -9.98
C VAL A 170 5.84 2.23 -9.52
N VAL A 171 4.94 1.43 -8.97
CA VAL A 171 5.16 0.03 -8.60
C VAL A 171 4.35 -0.85 -9.53
N ARG A 172 5.01 -1.73 -10.28
CA ARG A 172 4.34 -2.65 -11.18
C ARG A 172 3.55 -3.69 -10.38
N SER A 173 2.33 -3.97 -10.82
CA SER A 173 1.55 -5.08 -10.30
C SER A 173 2.29 -6.38 -10.60
N ARG A 174 2.33 -7.32 -9.65
CA ARG A 174 2.90 -8.63 -9.94
C ARG A 174 1.92 -9.36 -10.87
N PRO A 175 2.35 -9.84 -12.05
CA PRO A 175 1.47 -10.65 -12.87
C PRO A 175 1.08 -11.89 -12.06
N GLN A 176 -0.19 -12.00 -11.69
CA GLN A 176 -0.73 -13.24 -11.16
C GLN A 176 -0.68 -14.25 -12.31
N ARG A 177 0.04 -15.37 -12.11
CA ARG A 177 0.08 -16.48 -13.07
C ARG A 177 -1.36 -16.76 -13.52
N ARG A 178 -1.66 -16.57 -14.82
CA ARG A 178 -2.92 -17.07 -15.38
C ARG A 178 -2.95 -18.55 -15.07
N LEU A 179 -4.00 -18.99 -14.38
CA LEU A 179 -4.33 -20.41 -14.34
C LEU A 179 -4.65 -20.85 -15.77
N ASP A 180 -4.14 -22.03 -16.13
CA ASP A 180 -4.00 -22.61 -17.47
C ASP A 180 -5.30 -22.93 -18.23
N HIS A 181 -6.40 -22.19 -18.04
CA HIS A 181 -7.68 -22.48 -18.72
C HIS A 181 -7.77 -21.93 -20.16
N LEU A 182 -6.75 -21.26 -20.66
CA LEU A 182 -6.62 -20.93 -22.09
C LEU A 182 -5.71 -21.94 -22.81
N ARG A 183 -5.97 -23.24 -22.63
CA ARG A 183 -5.59 -24.23 -23.65
C ARG A 183 -6.72 -24.31 -24.66
N THR A 184 -6.71 -23.40 -25.63
CA THR A 184 -7.50 -23.57 -26.86
C THR A 184 -6.81 -24.64 -27.70
N PRO A 185 -7.46 -25.73 -28.13
CA PRO A 185 -6.90 -26.59 -29.16
C PRO A 185 -7.10 -25.88 -30.51
N LEU A 186 -6.21 -24.97 -30.86
CA LEU A 186 -6.13 -24.45 -32.23
C LEU A 186 -5.31 -25.46 -33.06
N LEU A 187 -6.02 -26.42 -33.67
CA LEU A 187 -5.75 -27.06 -34.97
C LEU A 187 -6.36 -28.47 -35.01
N SER A 188 -7.62 -28.56 -35.44
CA SER A 188 -8.11 -29.72 -36.17
C SER A 188 -8.96 -29.21 -37.33
N MET A 189 -8.32 -28.90 -38.45
CA MET A 189 -9.02 -28.72 -39.72
C MET A 189 -9.38 -30.13 -40.23
N PRO A 190 -10.65 -30.42 -40.56
CA PRO A 190 -10.96 -31.64 -41.28
C PRO A 190 -10.38 -31.56 -42.69
N VAL A 191 -9.49 -32.51 -43.03
CA VAL A 191 -9.06 -32.73 -44.41
C VAL A 191 -10.26 -33.26 -45.18
N SER A 192 -10.77 -32.47 -46.13
CA SER A 192 -11.80 -32.91 -47.06
C SER A 192 -11.21 -33.98 -47.99
N THR A 193 -11.66 -35.22 -47.84
CA THR A 193 -11.35 -36.30 -48.77
C THR A 193 -11.99 -36.00 -50.13
N VAL A 194 -11.14 -35.80 -51.15
CA VAL A 194 -11.56 -35.75 -52.54
C VAL A 194 -11.96 -37.17 -52.96
N GLN A 195 -13.25 -37.40 -53.23
CA GLN A 195 -13.72 -38.59 -53.92
C GLN A 195 -13.32 -38.49 -55.40
N GLN A 196 -12.46 -39.39 -55.86
CA GLN A 196 -12.29 -39.66 -57.28
C GLN A 196 -13.47 -40.48 -57.81
N VAL A 197 -13.93 -40.06 -58.99
CA VAL A 197 -15.03 -40.58 -59.78
C VAL A 197 -14.61 -41.91 -60.45
N ALA A 198 -15.61 -42.77 -60.66
CA ALA A 198 -15.53 -44.04 -61.39
C ALA A 198 -15.08 -43.88 -62.86
#